data_AF-A0A656HDA8-F1
#
_entry.id   AF-A0A656HDA8-F1
#
_cell.length_a   1.000
_cell.length_b   1.000
_cell.length_c   1.000
_cell.angle_alpha   90.00
_cell.angle_beta   90.00
_cell.angle_gamma   90.00
#
_symmetry.space_group_name_H-M   'P 1'
#
loop_
_entity.id
_entity.type
_entity.pdbx_description
1 polymer ?
#
loop_
_entity_poly.entity_id
_entity_poly.type
_entity_poly.pdbx_seq_one_letter_code
_entity_poly.pdbx_strand_id
1 'polypeptide(L)'
;MPDDTEMYLPDSEEVAAEVNETEESSHYPDNDEAEAHAQDAPVQPVEKPASSNSIVLSSALTVYRELVSQLEINKQTLNTRRHELADIRQKIRDLSTEAKREPRLEDDSNSQDLHTSKVAVQHDDCGSIISYAEQVRRSIYDNAAQAEELISPMAQSVELLKLRVRHIRLLEELLATQETGLRLEIQQRNADACIWQLADILKV
;
A
#
# COMPACT_ATOMS: atom_id res chain seq x y z
N MET A 1 30.18 19.38 3.67
CA MET A 1 29.22 20.03 2.75
C MET A 1 27.85 19.71 3.32
N PRO A 2 27.15 20.69 3.89
CA PRO A 2 25.88 20.46 4.60
C PRO A 2 24.71 20.28 3.63
N ASP A 3 23.71 19.53 4.10
CA ASP A 3 22.43 19.23 3.46
C ASP A 3 21.52 20.46 3.41
N ASP A 4 21.10 20.88 2.22
CA ASP A 4 19.99 21.80 2.02
C ASP A 4 18.71 20.99 1.80
N THR A 5 17.98 20.74 2.88
CA THR A 5 16.61 20.21 2.83
C THR A 5 15.65 21.37 3.06
N GLU A 6 15.11 21.92 1.98
CA GLU A 6 14.02 22.89 2.03
C GLU A 6 12.74 22.20 2.52
N MET A 7 12.29 22.55 3.73
CA MET A 7 10.99 22.13 4.26
C MET A 7 9.90 23.06 3.73
N TYR A 8 8.98 22.50 2.94
CA TYR A 8 7.77 23.16 2.49
C TYR A 8 6.68 23.05 3.58
N LEU A 9 6.20 24.19 4.09
CA LEU A 9 5.04 24.31 4.97
C LEU A 9 3.87 24.85 4.15
N PRO A 10 2.66 24.23 4.19
CA PRO A 10 1.48 24.85 3.61
C PRO A 10 0.81 25.80 4.62
N ASP A 11 0.34 26.93 4.07
CA ASP A 11 -0.34 28.04 4.75
C ASP A 11 -1.61 27.61 5.48
N SER A 12 -1.80 28.17 6.66
CA SER A 12 -3.02 28.04 7.47
C SER A 12 -3.97 29.18 7.11
N GLU A 13 -5.04 28.87 6.39
CA GLU A 13 -6.12 29.84 6.14
C GLU A 13 -6.97 30.03 7.41
N GLU A 14 -6.97 31.28 7.89
CA GLU A 14 -7.95 31.85 8.81
C GLU A 14 -9.36 31.74 8.22
N VAL A 15 -10.32 31.25 9.02
CA VAL A 15 -11.74 31.55 8.79
C VAL A 15 -12.27 32.25 10.03
N ALA A 16 -12.52 33.55 9.83
CA ALA A 16 -13.08 34.47 10.79
C ALA A 16 -14.55 34.16 11.13
N ALA A 17 -14.93 34.57 12.34
CA ALA A 17 -16.26 34.52 12.88
C ALA A 17 -17.24 35.43 12.13
N GLU A 18 -18.49 34.97 11.98
CA GLU A 18 -19.64 35.85 11.78
C GLU A 18 -20.65 35.66 12.92
N VAL A 19 -20.74 36.73 13.71
CA VAL A 19 -21.78 37.05 14.67
C VAL A 19 -23.00 37.49 13.87
N ASN A 20 -24.18 36.95 14.19
CA ASN A 20 -25.43 37.51 13.68
C ASN A 20 -26.35 37.81 14.86
N GLU A 21 -26.34 39.08 15.25
CA GLU A 21 -27.36 39.71 16.09
C GLU A 21 -28.62 39.94 15.24
N THR A 22 -29.79 39.68 15.79
CA THR A 22 -31.02 40.28 15.27
C THR A 22 -31.94 40.60 16.44
N GLU A 23 -32.06 41.90 16.71
CA GLU A 23 -33.04 42.52 17.59
C GLU A 23 -34.45 42.47 17.00
N GLU A 24 -35.45 42.42 17.87
CA GLU A 24 -36.84 42.93 17.77
C GLU A 24 -37.75 42.02 18.61
N SER A 25 -38.74 42.44 19.39
CA SER A 25 -39.41 43.73 19.59
C SER A 25 -40.39 43.55 20.77
N SER A 26 -40.52 44.60 21.58
CA SER A 26 -41.68 45.02 22.39
C SER A 26 -42.89 44.07 22.50
N HIS A 27 -43.35 43.76 23.72
CA HIS A 27 -44.57 44.33 24.34
C HIS A 27 -44.87 43.65 25.70
N TYR A 28 -44.95 44.41 26.79
CA TYR A 28 -45.57 43.97 28.06
C TYR A 28 -47.05 44.36 28.04
N PRO A 29 -47.92 43.55 28.68
CA PRO A 29 -48.59 44.12 29.84
C PRO A 29 -48.67 43.18 31.04
N ASP A 30 -48.64 43.83 32.20
CA ASP A 30 -48.98 43.33 33.53
C ASP A 30 -50.25 42.49 33.54
N ASN A 31 -50.23 41.41 34.33
CA ASN A 31 -51.43 40.94 35.01
C ASN A 31 -51.07 40.33 36.36
N ASP A 32 -51.93 40.70 37.31
CA ASP A 32 -51.86 40.60 38.76
C ASP A 32 -51.56 39.23 39.39
N GLU A 33 -51.09 39.36 40.63
CA GLU A 33 -50.86 38.41 41.71
C GLU A 33 -51.82 37.20 41.79
N ALA A 34 -51.25 36.01 42.02
CA ALA A 34 -51.84 35.00 42.90
C ALA A 34 -50.79 34.05 43.47
N GLU A 35 -50.88 33.86 44.79
CA GLU A 35 -50.01 33.07 45.66
C GLU A 35 -49.93 31.57 45.32
N ALA A 36 -48.82 30.98 45.77
CA ALA A 36 -48.67 29.64 46.31
C ALA A 36 -49.19 28.44 45.48
N HIS A 37 -48.26 27.60 45.01
CA HIS A 37 -48.00 26.32 45.67
C HIS A 37 -46.84 25.61 44.96
N ALA A 38 -45.77 25.38 45.71
CA ALA A 38 -44.77 24.37 45.38
C ALA A 38 -45.48 23.02 45.25
N GLN A 39 -45.55 22.50 44.03
CA GLN A 39 -45.81 21.09 43.78
C GLN A 39 -44.55 20.51 43.15
N ASP A 40 -43.86 19.71 43.96
CA ASP A 40 -42.87 18.73 43.53
C ASP A 40 -43.40 17.97 42.32
N ALA A 41 -42.93 18.35 41.12
CA ALA A 41 -42.91 17.42 40.01
C ALA A 41 -41.79 16.41 40.34
N PRO A 42 -42.06 15.10 40.36
CA PRO A 42 -41.00 14.12 40.52
C PRO A 42 -40.09 14.24 39.29
N VAL A 43 -38.91 14.85 39.49
CA VAL A 43 -37.81 14.78 38.53
C VAL A 43 -37.53 13.30 38.34
N GLN A 44 -38.02 12.74 37.22
CA GLN A 44 -37.66 11.39 36.84
C GLN A 44 -36.13 11.29 36.86
N PRO A 45 -35.55 10.26 37.47
CA PRO A 45 -34.11 10.11 37.48
C PRO A 45 -33.67 9.99 36.03
N VAL A 46 -32.93 11.00 35.55
CA VAL A 46 -32.21 10.95 34.27
C VAL A 46 -31.40 9.66 34.30
N GLU A 47 -31.83 8.65 33.55
CA GLU A 47 -31.10 7.40 33.43
C GLU A 47 -29.67 7.73 33.01
N LYS A 48 -28.72 7.21 33.80
CA LYS A 48 -27.31 7.56 33.71
C LYS A 48 -26.80 7.40 32.27
N PRO A 49 -26.09 8.39 31.70
CA PRO A 49 -25.43 8.26 30.38
C PRO A 49 -24.33 7.20 30.33
N ALA A 50 -24.00 6.56 31.47
CA ALA A 50 -22.91 5.59 31.58
C ALA A 50 -23.11 4.32 30.73
N SER A 51 -24.35 3.83 30.55
CA SER A 51 -24.60 2.61 29.77
C SER A 51 -24.41 2.84 28.26
N SER A 52 -24.89 3.97 27.74
CA SER A 52 -24.71 4.36 26.33
C SER A 52 -23.24 4.66 26.01
N ASN A 53 -22.53 5.32 26.93
CA ASN A 53 -21.10 5.63 26.76
C ASN A 53 -20.23 4.36 26.72
N SER A 54 -20.55 3.36 27.54
CA SER A 54 -19.91 2.04 27.50
C SER A 54 -20.13 1.32 26.17
N ILE A 55 -21.34 1.42 25.59
CA ILE A 55 -21.67 0.80 24.29
C ILE A 55 -20.85 1.46 23.17
N VAL A 56 -20.79 2.79 23.13
CA VAL A 56 -20.02 3.54 22.12
C VAL A 56 -18.53 3.20 22.19
N LEU A 57 -17.95 3.20 23.39
CA LEU A 57 -16.54 2.85 23.58
C LEU A 57 -16.26 1.38 23.18
N SER A 58 -17.15 0.45 23.55
CA SER A 58 -16.99 -0.97 23.18
C SER A 58 -17.08 -1.22 21.67
N SER A 59 -17.94 -0.47 20.97
CA SER A 59 -18.06 -0.51 19.51
C SER A 59 -16.80 0.04 18.84
N ALA A 60 -16.32 1.20 19.30
CA ALA A 60 -15.07 1.80 18.80
C ALA A 60 -13.86 0.87 19.00
N LEU A 61 -13.76 0.23 20.17
CA LEU A 61 -12.70 -0.76 20.45
C LEU A 61 -12.81 -2.01 19.56
N THR A 62 -14.01 -2.39 19.14
CA THR A 62 -14.20 -3.54 18.24
C THR A 62 -13.68 -3.23 16.84
N VAL A 63 -14.04 -2.08 16.29
CA VAL A 63 -13.52 -1.60 14.99
C VAL A 63 -12.01 -1.43 15.05
N TYR A 64 -11.47 -0.92 16.17
CA TYR A 64 -10.03 -0.80 16.37
C TYR A 64 -9.32 -2.16 16.35
N ARG A 65 -9.87 -3.16 17.04
CA ARG A 65 -9.31 -4.53 17.01
C ARG A 65 -9.31 -5.13 15.61
N GLU A 66 -10.37 -4.89 14.84
CA GLU A 66 -10.42 -5.32 13.44
C GLU A 66 -9.33 -4.65 12.62
N LEU A 67 -9.13 -3.34 12.76
CA LEU A 67 -8.09 -2.60 12.09
C LEU A 67 -6.68 -3.11 12.43
N VAL A 68 -6.41 -3.38 13.71
CA VAL A 68 -5.14 -3.99 14.16
C VAL A 68 -4.95 -5.37 13.54
N SER A 69 -6.02 -6.18 13.47
CA SER A 69 -5.97 -7.49 12.81
C SER A 69 -5.65 -7.37 11.32
N GLN A 70 -6.25 -6.40 10.62
CA GLN A 70 -5.97 -6.15 9.20
C GLN A 70 -4.52 -5.71 8.98
N LEU A 71 -3.97 -4.87 9.87
CA LEU A 71 -2.55 -4.49 9.84
C LEU A 71 -1.62 -5.68 10.01
N GLU A 72 -1.94 -6.59 10.94
CA GLU A 72 -1.12 -7.78 11.17
C GLU A 72 -1.13 -8.71 9.94
N ILE A 73 -2.30 -8.92 9.33
CA ILE A 73 -2.42 -9.68 8.07
C ILE A 73 -1.63 -9.01 6.94
N ASN A 74 -1.68 -7.67 6.83
CA ASN A 74 -0.92 -6.93 5.83
C ASN A 74 0.60 -7.10 6.04
N LYS A 75 1.09 -7.02 7.29
CA LYS A 75 2.50 -7.24 7.63
C LYS A 75 2.95 -8.66 7.29
N GLN A 76 2.14 -9.67 7.61
CA GLN A 76 2.42 -11.06 7.25
C GLN A 76 2.50 -11.23 5.73
N THR A 77 1.55 -10.63 5.01
CA THR A 77 1.54 -10.64 3.53
C THR A 77 2.81 -9.99 2.96
N LEU A 78 3.20 -8.82 3.44
CA LEU A 78 4.45 -8.14 3.03
C LEU A 78 5.68 -9.02 3.26
N ASN A 79 5.76 -9.67 4.43
CA ASN A 79 6.88 -10.55 4.74
C ASN A 79 6.93 -11.75 3.80
N THR A 80 5.80 -12.42 3.56
CA THR A 80 5.72 -13.53 2.61
C THR A 80 6.14 -13.11 1.21
N ARG A 81 5.60 -12.00 0.68
CA ARG A 81 5.95 -11.50 -0.65
C ARG A 81 7.43 -11.11 -0.77
N ARG A 82 8.03 -10.55 0.28
CA ARG A 82 9.48 -10.25 0.31
C ARG A 82 10.34 -11.51 0.24
N HIS A 83 9.95 -12.59 0.94
CA HIS A 83 10.65 -13.87 0.87
C HIS A 83 10.52 -14.48 -0.53
N GLU A 84 9.30 -14.54 -1.08
CA GLU A 84 9.08 -15.02 -2.46
C GLU A 84 9.91 -14.24 -3.49
N LEU A 85 10.01 -12.92 -3.31
CA LEU A 85 10.82 -12.06 -4.17
C LEU A 85 12.32 -12.38 -4.08
N ALA A 86 12.82 -12.67 -2.87
CA ALA A 86 14.21 -13.07 -2.65
C ALA A 86 14.51 -14.42 -3.33
N ASP A 87 13.59 -15.38 -3.21
CA ASP A 87 13.71 -16.70 -3.86
C ASP A 87 13.73 -16.58 -5.38
N ILE A 88 12.83 -15.76 -5.97
CA ILE A 88 12.83 -15.54 -7.42
C ILE A 88 14.11 -14.84 -7.87
N ARG A 89 14.61 -13.85 -7.13
CA ARG A 89 15.89 -13.20 -7.44
C ARG A 89 17.03 -14.20 -7.42
N GLN A 90 17.04 -15.15 -6.49
CA GLN A 90 18.05 -16.20 -6.44
C GLN A 90 17.93 -17.12 -7.67
N LYS A 91 16.73 -17.62 -7.98
CA LYS A 91 16.49 -18.47 -9.16
C LYS A 91 16.91 -17.80 -10.48
N ILE A 92 16.62 -16.50 -10.62
CA ILE A 92 17.05 -15.71 -11.79
C ILE A 92 18.58 -15.68 -11.86
N ARG A 93 19.28 -15.46 -10.74
CA ARG A 93 20.75 -15.47 -10.71
C ARG A 93 21.29 -16.84 -11.10
N ASP A 94 20.77 -17.91 -10.50
CA ASP A 94 21.24 -19.27 -10.74
C ASP A 94 21.12 -19.64 -12.23
N LEU A 95 19.93 -19.48 -12.81
CA LEU A 95 19.68 -19.72 -14.25
C LEU A 95 20.53 -18.80 -15.14
N SER A 96 20.71 -17.53 -14.76
CA SER A 96 21.56 -16.62 -15.52
C SER A 96 23.04 -17.03 -15.50
N THR A 97 23.52 -17.66 -14.43
CA THR A 97 24.90 -18.17 -14.37
C THR A 97 25.07 -19.46 -15.17
N GLU A 98 24.05 -20.30 -15.22
CA GLU A 98 24.05 -21.54 -16.02
C GLU A 98 24.03 -21.22 -17.52
N ALA A 99 23.16 -20.30 -17.94
CA ALA A 99 23.07 -19.81 -19.32
C ALA A 99 24.31 -19.04 -19.82
N LYS A 100 25.21 -18.61 -18.91
CA LYS A 100 26.50 -17.99 -19.27
C LYS A 100 27.65 -19.00 -19.33
N ARG A 101 27.50 -20.18 -18.72
CA ARG A 101 28.51 -21.26 -18.77
C ARG A 101 28.43 -22.09 -20.04
N GLU A 102 27.26 -22.14 -20.67
CA GLU A 102 27.13 -22.68 -22.03
C GLU A 102 27.86 -21.73 -22.99
N PRO A 103 28.80 -22.23 -23.81
CA PRO A 103 29.59 -21.38 -24.70
C PRO A 103 28.64 -20.74 -25.71
N ARG A 104 28.31 -19.47 -25.48
CA ARG A 104 27.61 -18.64 -26.46
C ARG A 104 28.50 -18.61 -27.69
N LEU A 105 28.01 -19.18 -28.79
CA LEU A 105 28.53 -18.89 -30.12
C LEU A 105 28.57 -17.37 -30.25
N GLU A 106 29.77 -16.83 -30.40
CA GLU A 106 30.09 -15.40 -30.33
C GLU A 106 29.12 -14.60 -31.22
N ASP A 107 28.30 -13.75 -30.59
CA ASP A 107 27.65 -12.66 -31.29
C ASP A 107 28.56 -11.44 -31.10
N ASP A 108 29.15 -10.99 -32.22
CA ASP A 108 30.02 -9.82 -32.37
C ASP A 108 29.28 -8.52 -32.00
N SER A 109 28.98 -8.33 -30.72
CA SER A 109 28.36 -7.13 -30.17
C SER A 109 29.32 -6.47 -29.18
N ASN A 110 30.31 -5.80 -29.74
CA ASN A 110 31.05 -4.75 -29.06
C ASN A 110 30.05 -3.71 -28.52
N SER A 111 29.78 -3.72 -27.22
CA SER A 111 29.04 -2.64 -26.58
C SER A 111 29.68 -2.23 -25.25
N GLN A 112 30.59 -1.27 -25.38
CA GLN A 112 30.79 -0.25 -24.36
C GLN A 112 29.44 0.44 -24.14
N ASP A 113 28.76 0.19 -23.01
CA ASP A 113 27.93 1.19 -22.34
C ASP A 113 27.40 0.64 -21.00
N LEU A 114 28.08 1.01 -19.92
CA LEU A 114 27.70 0.68 -18.54
C LEU A 114 26.36 1.31 -18.12
N HIS A 115 25.82 2.26 -18.88
CA HIS A 115 24.56 2.94 -18.57
C HIS A 115 23.31 2.34 -19.22
N THR A 116 23.44 1.46 -20.22
CA THR A 116 22.31 0.71 -20.79
C THR A 116 22.06 -0.62 -20.08
N SER A 117 22.96 -1.05 -19.20
CA SER A 117 22.99 -2.40 -18.58
C SER A 117 21.66 -2.88 -17.98
N LYS A 118 20.82 -2.00 -17.41
CA LYS A 118 19.53 -2.43 -16.83
C LYS A 118 18.44 -2.69 -17.89
N VAL A 119 18.48 -1.96 -19.01
CA VAL A 119 17.55 -2.10 -20.15
C VAL A 119 18.08 -3.16 -21.13
N ALA A 120 19.39 -3.19 -21.35
CA ALA A 120 20.09 -4.18 -22.16
C ALA A 120 19.83 -5.60 -21.65
N VAL A 121 19.90 -5.83 -20.33
CA VAL A 121 19.65 -7.17 -19.76
C VAL A 121 18.20 -7.65 -20.00
N GLN A 122 17.21 -6.76 -20.11
CA GLN A 122 15.83 -7.15 -20.46
C GLN A 122 15.63 -7.39 -21.96
N HIS A 123 16.32 -6.61 -22.81
CA HIS A 123 16.32 -6.85 -24.25
C HIS A 123 17.14 -8.08 -24.66
N ASP A 124 18.14 -8.46 -23.86
CA ASP A 124 18.98 -9.63 -24.11
C ASP A 124 18.17 -10.93 -24.11
N ASP A 125 17.21 -11.12 -23.20
CA ASP A 125 16.51 -12.41 -23.10
C ASP A 125 15.56 -12.63 -24.30
N CYS A 126 14.71 -11.64 -24.61
CA CYS A 126 13.80 -11.73 -25.75
C CYS A 126 14.58 -11.73 -27.07
N GLY A 127 15.66 -10.94 -27.17
CA GLY A 127 16.56 -10.94 -28.32
C GLY A 127 17.25 -12.29 -28.51
N SER A 128 17.71 -12.92 -27.43
CA SER A 128 18.32 -14.26 -27.46
C SER A 128 17.31 -15.32 -27.89
N ILE A 129 16.08 -15.29 -27.37
CA ILE A 129 15.00 -16.22 -27.80
C ILE A 129 14.72 -16.06 -29.30
N ILE A 130 14.61 -14.82 -29.80
CA ILE A 130 14.38 -14.55 -31.22
C ILE A 130 15.56 -15.06 -32.05
N SER A 131 16.80 -14.78 -31.64
CA SER A 131 18.01 -15.26 -32.33
C SER A 131 18.06 -16.79 -32.39
N TYR A 132 17.82 -17.48 -31.26
CA TYR A 132 17.75 -18.94 -31.25
C TYR A 132 16.64 -19.48 -32.14
N ALA A 133 15.44 -18.88 -32.10
CA ALA A 133 14.33 -19.30 -32.96
C ALA A 133 14.65 -19.12 -34.46
N GLU A 134 15.34 -18.03 -34.83
CA GLU A 134 15.81 -17.81 -36.19
C GLU A 134 16.88 -18.82 -36.61
N GLN A 135 17.84 -19.12 -35.74
CA GLN A 135 18.89 -20.11 -35.99
C GLN A 135 18.31 -21.52 -36.13
N VAL A 136 17.39 -21.93 -35.23
CA VAL A 136 16.65 -23.19 -35.34
C VAL A 136 15.93 -23.27 -36.67
N ARG A 137 15.22 -22.20 -37.08
CA ARG A 137 14.51 -22.16 -38.37
C ARG A 137 15.45 -22.32 -39.57
N ARG A 138 16.67 -21.77 -39.52
CA ARG A 138 17.68 -21.93 -40.58
C ARG A 138 18.24 -23.37 -40.56
N SER A 139 18.64 -23.86 -39.40
CA SER A 139 19.29 -25.17 -39.24
C SER A 139 18.35 -26.36 -39.41
N ILE A 140 17.03 -26.22 -39.26
CA ILE A 140 16.10 -27.37 -39.31
C ILE A 140 16.10 -28.10 -40.67
N TYR A 141 16.43 -27.39 -41.75
CA TYR A 141 16.50 -27.97 -43.10
C TYR A 141 17.90 -28.44 -43.48
N ASP A 142 18.94 -27.82 -42.90
CA ASP A 142 20.34 -28.06 -43.26
C ASP A 142 21.03 -29.07 -42.31
N ASN A 143 20.74 -28.98 -41.01
CA ASN A 143 21.34 -29.78 -39.95
C ASN A 143 20.41 -29.90 -38.73
N ALA A 144 19.57 -30.93 -38.72
CA ALA A 144 18.61 -31.17 -37.64
C ALA A 144 19.26 -31.33 -36.25
N ALA A 145 20.46 -31.92 -36.17
CA ALA A 145 21.17 -32.08 -34.90
C ALA A 145 21.56 -30.72 -34.29
N GLN A 146 22.04 -29.79 -35.13
CA GLN A 146 22.33 -28.43 -34.68
C GLN A 146 21.06 -27.68 -34.27
N ALA A 147 19.95 -27.90 -34.96
CA ALA A 147 18.67 -27.33 -34.56
C ALA A 147 18.21 -27.85 -33.19
N GLU A 148 18.41 -29.14 -32.88
CA GLU A 148 18.12 -29.72 -31.58
C GLU A 148 18.99 -29.15 -30.46
N GLU A 149 20.28 -28.93 -30.71
CA GLU A 149 21.20 -28.30 -29.74
C GLU A 149 20.77 -26.89 -29.35
N LEU A 150 20.18 -26.12 -30.27
CA LEU A 150 19.70 -24.77 -30.03
C LEU A 150 18.38 -24.70 -29.23
N ILE A 151 17.63 -25.81 -29.12
CA ILE A 151 16.38 -25.85 -28.35
C ILE A 151 16.65 -25.71 -26.86
N SER A 152 17.71 -26.34 -26.33
CA SER A 152 18.08 -26.26 -24.91
C SER A 152 18.30 -24.82 -24.43
N PRO A 153 19.22 -24.03 -25.01
CA PRO A 153 19.47 -22.65 -24.57
C PRO A 153 18.27 -21.72 -24.84
N MET A 154 17.48 -21.98 -25.89
CA MET A 154 16.24 -21.26 -26.12
C MET A 154 15.22 -21.50 -25.00
N ALA A 155 15.06 -22.76 -24.57
CA ALA A 155 14.16 -23.11 -23.48
C ALA A 155 14.59 -22.47 -22.14
N GLN A 156 15.88 -22.47 -21.84
CA GLN A 156 16.43 -21.77 -20.66
C GLN A 156 16.13 -20.27 -20.70
N SER A 157 16.29 -19.63 -21.86
CA SER A 157 16.00 -18.21 -22.05
C SER A 157 14.52 -17.89 -21.81
N VAL A 158 13.61 -18.77 -22.26
CA VAL A 158 12.17 -18.66 -21.99
C VAL A 158 11.87 -18.82 -20.49
N GLU A 159 12.50 -19.77 -19.80
CA GLU A 159 12.32 -19.94 -18.35
C GLU A 159 12.82 -18.71 -17.56
N LEU A 160 13.94 -18.13 -17.97
CA LEU A 160 14.44 -16.89 -17.38
C LEU A 160 13.44 -15.73 -17.56
N LEU A 161 12.87 -15.60 -18.77
CA LEU A 161 11.84 -14.61 -19.06
C LEU A 161 10.60 -14.82 -18.18
N LYS A 162 10.13 -16.07 -18.02
CA LYS A 162 9.00 -16.40 -17.13
C LYS A 162 9.28 -15.97 -15.68
N LEU A 163 10.48 -16.25 -15.16
CA LEU A 163 10.86 -15.85 -13.81
C LEU A 163 10.90 -14.34 -13.66
N ARG A 164 11.39 -13.59 -14.65
CA ARG A 164 11.41 -12.12 -14.63
C ARG A 164 10.02 -11.51 -14.70
N VAL A 165 9.12 -12.05 -15.51
CA VAL A 165 7.71 -11.63 -15.52
C VAL A 165 7.08 -11.86 -14.14
N ARG A 166 7.33 -13.03 -13.52
CA ARG A 166 6.85 -13.31 -12.17
C ARG A 166 7.47 -12.36 -11.13
N HIS A 167 8.75 -12.02 -11.28
CA HIS A 167 9.45 -11.04 -10.43
C HIS A 167 8.77 -9.67 -10.48
N ILE A 168 8.45 -9.18 -11.68
CA ILE A 168 7.73 -7.91 -11.87
C ILE A 168 6.35 -7.94 -11.22
N ARG A 169 5.56 -9.00 -11.46
CA ARG A 169 4.23 -9.14 -10.83
C ARG A 169 4.31 -9.13 -9.30
N LEU A 170 5.29 -9.81 -8.71
CA LEU A 170 5.49 -9.76 -7.26
C LEU A 170 5.87 -8.36 -6.75
N LEU A 171 6.63 -7.57 -7.52
CA LEU A 171 6.92 -6.19 -7.16
C LEU A 171 5.65 -5.33 -7.17
N GLU A 172 4.79 -5.50 -8.17
CA GLU A 172 3.50 -4.82 -8.26
C GLU A 172 2.58 -5.18 -7.08
N GLU A 173 2.47 -6.47 -6.76
CA GLU A 173 1.72 -6.95 -5.59
C GLU A 173 2.27 -6.41 -4.27
N LEU A 174 3.60 -6.32 -4.13
CA LEU A 174 4.25 -5.79 -2.93
C LEU A 174 3.99 -4.29 -2.77
N LEU A 175 4.06 -3.52 -3.85
CA LEU A 175 3.70 -2.10 -3.86
C LEU A 175 2.24 -1.89 -3.44
N ALA A 176 1.30 -2.62 -4.03
CA ALA A 176 -0.12 -2.54 -3.67
C ALA A 176 -0.37 -2.91 -2.20
N THR A 177 0.34 -3.92 -1.68
CA THR A 177 0.25 -4.32 -0.28
C THR A 177 0.80 -3.23 0.64
N GLN A 178 1.91 -2.57 0.26
CA GLN A 178 2.52 -1.48 1.02
C GLN A 178 1.61 -0.24 1.05
N GLU A 179 1.01 0.13 -0.07
CA GLU A 179 0.02 1.23 -0.12
C GLU A 179 -1.17 0.96 0.79
N THR A 180 -1.67 -0.28 0.78
CA THR A 180 -2.73 -0.71 1.69
C THR A 180 -2.27 -0.60 3.16
N GLY A 181 -1.06 -1.04 3.47
CA GLY A 181 -0.48 -0.94 4.81
C GLY A 181 -0.40 0.51 5.31
N LEU A 182 0.09 1.43 4.47
CA LEU A 182 0.14 2.87 4.80
C LEU A 182 -1.25 3.44 5.09
N ARG A 183 -2.26 3.06 4.30
CA ARG A 183 -3.64 3.50 4.53
C ARG A 183 -4.18 3.01 5.87
N LEU A 184 -3.92 1.75 6.21
CA LEU A 184 -4.33 1.16 7.49
C LEU A 184 -3.61 1.81 8.68
N GLU A 185 -2.32 2.15 8.55
CA GLU A 185 -1.58 2.86 9.59
C GLU A 185 -2.14 4.26 9.85
N ILE A 186 -2.51 5.00 8.79
CA ILE A 186 -3.18 6.30 8.93
C ILE A 186 -4.52 6.14 9.64
N GLN A 187 -5.32 5.16 9.22
CA GLN A 187 -6.59 4.86 9.89
C GLN A 187 -6.39 4.50 11.37
N GLN A 188 -5.31 3.79 11.71
CA GLN A 188 -5.03 3.41 13.09
C GLN A 188 -4.73 4.64 13.94
N ARG A 189 -3.87 5.55 13.46
CA ARG A 189 -3.57 6.80 14.15
C ARG A 189 -4.81 7.67 14.36
N ASN A 190 -5.68 7.73 13.35
CA ASN A 190 -6.95 8.46 13.46
C ASN A 190 -7.88 7.78 14.47
N ALA A 191 -7.97 6.46 14.47
CA ALA A 191 -8.77 5.71 15.44
C ALA A 191 -8.23 5.88 16.86
N ASP A 192 -6.91 5.86 17.06
CA ASP A 192 -6.26 6.14 18.34
C ASP A 192 -6.66 7.54 18.84
N ALA A 193 -6.56 8.57 18.00
CA ALA A 193 -6.94 9.93 18.35
C ALA A 193 -8.42 10.05 18.74
N CYS A 194 -9.32 9.41 17.98
CA CYS A 194 -10.75 9.39 18.28
C CYS A 194 -11.05 8.67 19.61
N ILE A 195 -10.38 7.55 19.90
CA ILE A 195 -10.55 6.82 21.17
C ILE A 195 -10.08 7.68 22.34
N TRP A 196 -8.94 8.38 22.20
CA TRP A 196 -8.46 9.31 23.22
C TRP A 196 -9.43 10.46 23.49
N GLN A 197 -9.97 11.08 22.43
CA GLN A 197 -10.98 12.13 22.56
C GLN A 197 -12.27 11.61 23.21
N LEU A 198 -12.72 10.40 22.83
CA LEU A 198 -13.87 9.77 23.46
C LEU A 198 -13.62 9.49 24.95
N ALA A 199 -12.44 8.98 25.32
CA ALA A 199 -12.09 8.76 26.72
C ALA A 199 -12.14 10.05 27.54
N ASP A 200 -11.57 11.14 27.00
CA ASP A 200 -11.55 12.47 27.64
C ASP A 200 -12.97 13.05 27.82
N ILE A 201 -13.80 13.01 26.78
CA ILE A 201 -15.21 13.47 26.83
C ILE A 201 -16.02 12.66 27.85
N LEU A 202 -15.78 11.34 27.87
CA LEU A 202 -16.52 10.42 28.74
C LEU A 202 -16.01 10.43 30.19
N LYS A 203 -14.89 11.12 30.48
CA LYS A 203 -14.21 11.17 31.79
C LYS A 203 -13.93 9.78 32.38
N VAL A 204 -13.53 8.83 31.52
CA VAL A 204 -13.15 7.46 31.90
C VAL A 204 -11.64 7.36 32.03
#